data_AF-A0AAU4K9U2-F1
#
_entry.id   AF-A0AAU4K9U2-F1
#
_cell.length_a   1.000
_cell.length_b   1.000
_cell.length_c   1.000
_cell.angle_alpha   90.00
_cell.angle_beta   90.00
_cell.angle_gamma   90.00
#
_symmetry.space_group_name_H-M   'P 1'
#
loop_
_entity.id
_entity.type
_entity.pdbx_description
1 polymer ?
#
loop_
_entity_poly.entity_id
_entity_poly.type
_entity_poly.pdbx_seq_one_letter_code
_entity_poly.pdbx_strand_id
1 'polypeptide(L)'
;MESDDLWRNMRPVHDVVAAIESDGSLTLRHESGQEAFVCGPAGAVMWITLQRHGWRLGAAAQELGRLWSMDALWVRVVLGCWLENLLEEGLVMEV
;
A
#
# COMPACT_ATOMS: atom_id res chain seq x y z
N MET A 1 11.80 2.28 21.72
CA MET A 1 10.60 1.44 21.90
C MET A 1 9.94 1.37 20.53
N GLU A 2 10.42 0.46 19.70
CA GLU A 2 9.91 0.26 18.34
C GLU A 2 8.52 -0.37 18.45
N SER A 3 7.50 0.47 18.37
CA SER A 3 6.11 0.06 18.18
C SER A 3 5.89 -0.32 16.71
N ASP A 4 6.73 -1.20 16.17
CA ASP A 4 6.54 -1.72 14.79
C ASP A 4 5.46 -2.81 14.78
N ASP A 5 5.10 -3.38 15.94
CA ASP A 5 4.29 -4.60 16.13
C ASP A 5 2.75 -4.45 16.11
N LEU A 6 2.18 -3.26 15.90
CA LEU A 6 0.71 -3.10 15.96
C LEU A 6 -0.02 -3.46 14.65
N TRP A 7 0.70 -3.76 13.56
CA TRP A 7 0.07 -3.99 12.26
C TRP A 7 0.64 -5.24 11.60
N ARG A 8 -0.23 -6.01 10.95
CA ARG A 8 0.11 -7.23 10.22
C ARG A 8 1.15 -6.93 9.15
N ASN A 9 2.18 -7.76 9.06
CA ASN A 9 3.08 -7.69 7.92
C ASN A 9 2.32 -8.17 6.69
N MET A 10 2.34 -7.37 5.62
CA MET A 10 1.63 -7.69 4.39
C MET A 10 2.59 -7.60 3.20
N ARG A 11 2.29 -8.34 2.14
CA ARG A 11 3.00 -8.29 0.85
C ARG A 11 2.02 -8.48 -0.30
N PRO A 12 2.36 -8.07 -1.54
CA PRO A 12 1.55 -8.37 -2.71
C PRO A 12 1.45 -9.87 -2.88
N VAL A 13 0.28 -10.32 -3.34
CA VAL A 13 0.18 -11.67 -3.89
C VAL A 13 1.04 -11.75 -5.16
N HIS A 14 1.66 -12.91 -5.39
CA HIS A 14 2.69 -13.08 -6.41
C HIS A 14 2.25 -12.77 -7.85
N ASP A 15 0.98 -12.97 -8.17
CA ASP A 15 0.41 -12.75 -9.51
C ASP A 15 -0.32 -11.41 -9.63
N VAL A 16 -0.16 -10.51 -8.66
CA VAL A 16 -0.72 -9.15 -8.72
C VAL A 16 0.24 -8.24 -9.48
N VAL A 17 -0.28 -7.65 -10.54
CA VAL A 17 0.40 -6.65 -11.36
C VAL A 17 -0.12 -5.27 -11.01
N ALA A 18 0.82 -4.34 -10.80
CA ALA A 18 0.55 -2.92 -10.60
C ALA A 18 0.87 -2.15 -11.88
N ALA A 19 -0.05 -1.30 -12.33
CA ALA A 19 0.16 -0.35 -13.41
C ALA A 19 -0.13 1.08 -12.93
N ILE A 20 0.74 2.02 -13.27
CA ILE A 20 0.47 3.45 -13.10
C ILE A 20 -0.04 3.99 -14.42
N GLU A 21 -1.26 4.50 -14.41
CA GLU A 21 -1.92 5.05 -15.58
C GLU A 21 -1.41 6.47 -15.89
N SER A 22 -1.76 6.97 -17.07
CA SER A 22 -1.30 8.30 -17.53
C SER A 22 -1.79 9.48 -16.67
N ASP A 23 -2.86 9.30 -15.90
CA ASP A 23 -3.38 10.29 -14.95
C ASP A 23 -2.75 10.15 -13.54
N GLY A 24 -1.81 9.21 -13.37
CA GLY A 24 -1.15 8.91 -12.11
C GLY A 24 -1.93 8.00 -11.19
N SER A 25 -3.10 7.50 -11.58
CA SER A 25 -3.82 6.46 -10.84
C SER A 25 -3.07 5.13 -10.87
N LEU A 26 -3.32 4.30 -9.85
CA LEU A 26 -2.80 2.95 -9.72
C LEU A 26 -3.91 1.95 -10.00
N THR A 27 -3.65 1.04 -10.93
CA THR A 27 -4.45 -0.15 -11.20
C THR A 27 -3.72 -1.37 -10.64
N LEU A 28 -4.37 -2.14 -9.77
CA LEU A 28 -3.91 -3.43 -9.27
C LEU A 28 -4.82 -4.52 -9.81
N ARG A 29 -4.26 -5.61 -10.36
CA ARG A 29 -5.05 -6.74 -10.88
C ARG A 29 -4.25 -8.03 -10.83
N HIS A 30 -4.93 -9.17 -10.76
CA HIS A 30 -4.30 -10.46 -11.05
C HIS A 30 -3.89 -10.55 -12.53
N GLU A 31 -2.81 -11.30 -12.82
CA GLU A 31 -2.35 -11.57 -14.19
C GLU A 31 -3.44 -12.21 -15.06
N SER A 32 -4.34 -12.99 -14.46
CA SER A 32 -5.50 -13.61 -15.11
C SER A 32 -6.53 -12.61 -15.67
N GLY A 33 -6.47 -11.34 -15.24
CA GLY A 33 -7.14 -10.22 -15.88
C GLY A 33 -8.64 -10.07 -15.61
N GLN A 34 -9.18 -10.67 -14.55
CA GLN A 34 -10.63 -10.67 -14.31
C GLN A 34 -11.16 -9.41 -13.60
N GLU A 35 -10.46 -8.92 -12.56
CA GLU A 35 -10.88 -7.76 -11.79
C GLU A 35 -9.68 -6.88 -11.43
N ALA A 36 -9.93 -5.56 -11.33
CA ALA A 36 -8.91 -4.58 -11.03
C ALA A 36 -9.38 -3.61 -9.94
N PHE A 37 -8.54 -3.42 -8.93
CA PHE A 37 -8.70 -2.36 -7.93
C PHE A 37 -8.00 -1.11 -8.44
N VAL A 38 -8.77 -0.02 -8.60
CA VAL A 38 -8.25 1.26 -9.07
C VAL A 38 -8.26 2.26 -7.93
N CYS A 39 -7.14 2.94 -7.74
CA CYS A 39 -7.02 4.00 -6.76
C CYS A 39 -6.30 5.21 -7.34
N GLY A 40 -6.63 6.40 -6.84
CA GLY A 40 -6.06 7.64 -7.35
C GLY A 40 -4.56 7.77 -7.07
N PRO A 41 -3.95 8.91 -7.44
CA PRO A 41 -2.51 9.15 -7.29
C PRO A 41 -1.97 8.97 -5.87
N ALA A 42 -2.78 9.23 -4.83
CA ALA A 42 -2.38 8.94 -3.45
C ALA A 42 -2.14 7.44 -3.23
N GLY A 43 -2.99 6.57 -3.79
CA GLY A 43 -2.82 5.11 -3.76
C GLY A 43 -1.56 4.64 -4.50
N ALA A 44 -1.27 5.23 -5.65
CA ALA A 44 -0.02 5.00 -6.37
C ALA A 44 1.22 5.30 -5.51
N VAL A 45 1.23 6.48 -4.88
CA VAL A 45 2.33 6.89 -4.01
C VAL A 45 2.45 5.97 -2.79
N MET A 46 1.34 5.55 -2.19
CA MET A 46 1.33 4.57 -1.09
C MET A 46 1.96 3.24 -1.50
N TRP A 47 1.51 2.66 -2.61
CA TRP A 47 2.02 1.40 -3.13
C TRP A 47 3.52 1.44 -3.41
N ILE A 48 3.98 2.45 -4.15
CA ILE A 48 5.40 2.63 -4.50
C ILE A 48 6.25 2.78 -3.24
N THR A 49 5.77 3.55 -2.26
CA THR A 49 6.50 3.79 -1.02
C THR A 49 6.61 2.51 -0.18
N LEU A 50 5.53 1.71 -0.10
CA LEU A 50 5.58 0.39 0.52
C LEU A 50 6.61 -0.52 -0.16
N GLN A 51 6.62 -0.59 -1.50
CA GLN A 51 7.60 -1.39 -2.23
C GLN A 51 9.04 -0.94 -1.95
N ARG A 52 9.31 0.38 -1.98
CA ARG A 52 10.64 0.95 -1.70
C ARG A 52 11.16 0.64 -0.30
N HIS A 53 10.26 0.48 0.66
CA HIS A 53 10.58 0.15 2.06
C HIS A 53 10.45 -1.35 2.37
N GLY A 54 10.35 -2.21 1.35
CA GLY A 54 10.25 -3.66 1.55
C GLY A 54 9.01 -4.05 2.35
N TRP A 55 7.92 -3.31 2.17
CA TRP A 55 6.62 -3.51 2.83
C TRP A 55 6.61 -3.26 4.34
N ARG A 56 7.60 -2.52 4.84
CA ARG A 56 7.63 -2.07 6.25
C ARG A 56 6.71 -0.87 6.45
N LEU A 57 5.52 -1.11 7.00
CA LEU A 57 4.46 -0.11 7.18
C LEU A 57 4.95 1.15 7.93
N GLY A 58 5.68 0.96 9.03
CA GLY A 58 6.20 2.07 9.83
C GLY A 58 7.16 2.96 9.05
N ALA A 59 8.10 2.37 8.30
CA ALA A 59 9.05 3.11 7.48
C ALA A 59 8.36 3.84 6.31
N ALA A 60 7.42 3.18 5.64
CA ALA A 60 6.63 3.80 4.58
C ALA A 60 5.81 4.99 5.10
N ALA A 61 5.14 4.84 6.25
CA ALA A 61 4.36 5.90 6.88
C ALA A 61 5.21 7.12 7.27
N GLN A 62 6.44 6.91 7.73
CA GLN A 62 7.38 8.01 8.03
C GLN A 62 7.80 8.79 6.77
N GLU A 63 7.99 8.13 5.63
CA GLU A 63 8.27 8.83 4.37
C GLU A 63 7.04 9.59 3.86
N LEU A 64 5.88 8.93 3.83
CA LEU A 64 4.63 9.53 3.38
C LEU A 64 4.21 10.70 4.26
N GLY A 65 4.35 10.61 5.58
CA GLY A 65 4.10 11.71 6.51
C GLY A 65 4.94 12.95 6.19
N ARG A 66 6.23 12.77 5.86
CA ARG A 66 7.09 13.88 5.41
C ARG A 66 6.64 14.43 4.05
N LEU A 67 6.33 13.58 3.08
CA LEU A 67 5.91 13.99 1.74
C LEU A 67 4.60 14.77 1.74
N TRP A 68 3.65 14.37 2.58
CA TRP A 68 2.32 14.98 2.66
C TRP A 68 2.21 16.06 3.76
N SER A 69 3.28 16.32 4.51
CA SER A 69 3.27 17.21 5.68
C SER A 69 2.18 16.81 6.70
N MET A 70 2.08 15.50 6.97
CA MET A 70 1.12 14.90 7.88
C MET A 70 1.81 14.15 9.01
N ASP A 71 1.11 13.97 10.12
CA ASP A 71 1.58 13.12 11.22
C ASP A 71 1.75 11.66 10.75
N ALA A 72 2.93 11.09 11.00
CA ALA A 72 3.27 9.75 10.53
C ALA A 72 2.44 8.65 11.20
N LEU A 73 1.95 8.85 12.42
CA LEU A 73 1.05 7.91 13.08
C LEU A 73 -0.31 7.90 12.39
N TRP A 74 -0.83 9.07 12.02
CA TRP A 74 -2.07 9.17 11.25
C TRP A 74 -1.93 8.52 9.87
N VAL A 75 -0.84 8.80 9.16
CA VAL A 75 -0.57 8.18 7.85
C VAL A 75 -0.45 6.66 7.98
N ARG A 76 0.16 6.15 9.05
CA ARG A 76 0.25 4.72 9.33
C ARG A 76 -1.13 4.07 9.47
N VAL A 77 -2.07 4.72 10.15
CA VAL A 77 -3.46 4.24 10.28
C VAL A 77 -4.14 4.19 8.91
N VAL A 78 -4.03 5.26 8.12
CA VAL A 78 -4.61 5.30 6.76
C VAL A 78 -4.04 4.22 5.86
N LEU A 79 -2.72 4.03 5.90
CA LEU A 79 -2.03 3.01 5.11
C LEU A 79 -2.44 1.60 5.55
N GLY A 80 -2.63 1.38 6.86
CA GLY A 80 -3.14 0.13 7.43
C GLY A 80 -4.56 -0.20 6.94
N CYS A 81 -5.50 0.73 7.09
CA CYS A 81 -6.88 0.53 6.59
C CYS A 81 -6.93 0.32 5.07
N TRP A 82 -6.09 1.02 4.31
CA TRP A 82 -6.01 0.81 2.88
C TRP A 82 -5.50 -0.60 2.52
N LEU A 83 -4.51 -1.11 3.25
CA LEU A 83 -4.00 -2.47 3.07
C LEU A 83 -5.01 -3.55 3.51
N GLU A 84 -5.82 -3.29 4.53
CA GLU A 84 -6.94 -4.18 4.91
C GLU A 84 -7.95 -4.32 3.77
N ASN A 85 -8.30 -3.22 3.09
CA ASN A 85 -9.15 -3.31 1.90
C ASN A 85 -8.50 -4.13 0.78
N LEU A 86 -7.19 -3.95 0.53
CA LEU A 86 -6.49 -4.75 -0.47
C LEU A 86 -6.40 -6.24 -0.09
N LEU A 87 -6.38 -6.56 1.20
CA LEU A 87 -6.40 -7.93 1.70
C LEU A 87 -7.76 -8.58 1.45
N GLU A 88 -8.85 -7.85 1.70
CA GLU A 88 -10.23 -8.30 1.41
C GLU A 88 -10.43 -8.56 -0.09
N GLU A 89 -9.81 -7.76 -0.95
CA GLU A 89 -9.79 -7.94 -2.40
C GLU A 89 -8.79 -9.01 -2.90
N GLY A 90 -8.03 -9.64 -1.99
CA GLY A 90 -7.07 -10.70 -2.34
C GLY A 90 -5.82 -10.22 -3.07
N LEU A 91 -5.52 -8.92 -3.05
CA LEU A 91 -4.39 -8.30 -3.76
C LEU A 91 -3.10 -8.28 -2.94
N VAL A 92 -3.22 -8.34 -1.62
CA VAL A 92 -2.11 -8.53 -0.69
C VAL A 92 -2.42 -9.71 0.22
N MET A 93 -1.38 -10.23 0.88
CA MET A 93 -1.48 -11.33 1.83
C MET A 93 -0.65 -11.04 3.09
N GLU A 94 -1.09 -11.59 4.21
CA GLU A 94 -0.33 -11.59 5.46
C GLU A 94 0.88 -12.54 5.38
N VAL A 95 1.96 -12.16 6.06
CA VAL A 95 3.23 -12.93 6.14
C VAL A 95 3.76 -13.05 7.56
#